data_AF-A0A973PKY2-F1
#
_entry.id   AF-A0A973PKY2-F1
#
_cell.length_a   1.000
_cell.length_b   1.000
_cell.length_c   1.000
_cell.angle_alpha   90.00
_cell.angle_beta   90.00
_cell.angle_gamma   90.00
#
_symmetry.space_group_name_H-M   'P 1'
#
loop_
_entity.id
_entity.type
_entity.pdbx_description
1 polymer ?
#
loop_
_entity_poly.entity_id
_entity_poly.type
_entity_poly.pdbx_seq_one_letter_code
_entity_poly.pdbx_strand_id
1 'polypeptide(L)'
;MRHENAVLRRQVRRVHYEPADRLWLAALSSLMPRRRWVKIFSISPAALLAWHRKLAANTWDYSRRRRPGRPSTAAAVKALVLRMAADNPVWGHRRIHGELTRLGYAVAASTVWNILKQAGIDPAPRRSGPTGKQFLSAQAEHIVAVDFLHVDTINLKRIYALVLLEHRSRRTHLLGVTANPTGEWTAQAARNFFMDTDMTNITFLIRDRAGQFTDAFDTVFADAGLRVLKSPPQVLKANAHCERMIGTLRRELLDRMLILNERHLRRTLTQYLE
;
A
#
# COMPACT_ATOMS: atom_id res chain seq x y z
N MET A 1 -28.63 37.62 11.81
CA MET A 1 -27.47 36.69 11.72
C MET A 1 -27.34 35.63 12.82
N ARG A 2 -27.40 35.91 14.14
CA ARG A 2 -27.35 34.87 15.20
C ARG A 2 -28.70 34.19 15.47
N HIS A 3 -29.80 34.92 15.31
CA HIS A 3 -31.15 34.40 15.55
C HIS A 3 -31.69 33.57 14.37
N GLU A 4 -31.42 33.97 13.12
CA GLU A 4 -31.86 33.22 11.93
C GLU A 4 -31.26 31.81 11.83
N ASN A 5 -29.98 31.65 12.21
CA ASN A 5 -29.31 30.34 12.20
C ASN A 5 -29.88 29.38 13.27
N ALA A 6 -30.39 29.90 14.39
CA ALA A 6 -31.02 29.08 15.43
C ALA A 6 -32.43 28.64 15.03
N VAL A 7 -33.17 29.49 14.30
CA VAL A 7 -34.51 29.20 13.79
C VAL A 7 -34.46 28.19 12.63
N LEU A 8 -33.51 28.32 11.71
CA LEU A 8 -33.31 27.36 10.61
C LEU A 8 -32.92 25.96 11.11
N ARG A 9 -32.22 25.86 12.25
CA ARG A 9 -31.87 24.58 12.90
C ARG A 9 -33.08 23.80 13.43
N ARG A 10 -34.22 24.46 13.69
CA ARG A 10 -35.45 23.77 14.13
C ARG A 10 -36.29 23.24 12.96
N GLN A 11 -36.10 23.76 11.75
CA GLN A 11 -36.98 23.45 10.59
C GLN A 11 -36.40 22.44 9.61
N VAL A 12 -35.09 22.18 9.59
CA VAL A 12 -34.47 21.31 8.56
C VAL A 12 -34.05 19.96 9.13
N ARG A 13 -34.79 18.89 8.76
CA ARG A 13 -34.63 17.53 9.32
C ARG A 13 -33.43 16.73 8.79
N ARG A 14 -32.73 17.22 7.75
CA ARG A 14 -31.38 16.80 7.28
C ARG A 14 -31.06 17.59 6.01
N VAL A 15 -29.99 18.39 6.03
CA VAL A 15 -29.52 19.11 4.84
C VAL A 15 -28.91 18.10 3.86
N HIS A 16 -29.50 17.95 2.69
CA HIS A 16 -28.94 17.15 1.60
C HIS A 16 -27.98 18.03 0.79
N TYR A 17 -26.68 17.76 0.87
CA TYR A 17 -25.66 18.45 0.09
C TYR A 17 -25.50 17.78 -1.28
N GLU A 18 -25.50 18.57 -2.36
CA GLU A 18 -25.23 18.07 -3.70
C GLU A 18 -23.73 17.74 -3.89
N PRO A 19 -23.34 16.90 -4.88
CA PRO A 19 -21.94 16.56 -5.11
C PRO A 19 -21.01 17.77 -5.24
N ALA A 20 -21.48 18.87 -5.84
CA ALA A 20 -20.74 20.12 -5.98
C ALA A 20 -20.53 20.81 -4.61
N ASP A 21 -21.57 20.89 -3.77
CA ASP A 21 -21.49 21.43 -2.41
C ASP A 21 -20.50 20.62 -1.57
N ARG A 22 -20.56 19.29 -1.66
CA ARG A 22 -19.63 18.40 -0.93
C ARG A 22 -18.19 18.65 -1.34
N LEU A 23 -17.96 18.90 -2.62
CA LEU A 23 -16.65 19.20 -3.19
C LEU A 23 -16.14 20.57 -2.73
N TRP A 24 -17.00 21.58 -2.76
CA TRP A 24 -16.72 22.92 -2.25
C TRP A 24 -16.45 22.94 -0.76
N LEU A 25 -17.26 22.26 0.04
CA LEU A 25 -17.11 22.19 1.50
C LEU A 25 -15.85 21.42 1.89
N ALA A 26 -15.51 20.35 1.18
CA ALA A 26 -14.26 19.64 1.41
C ALA A 26 -13.03 20.45 0.94
N ALA A 27 -13.11 21.20 -0.16
CA ALA A 27 -12.07 22.15 -0.56
C ALA A 27 -11.94 23.31 0.43
N LEU A 28 -13.03 23.89 0.92
CA LEU A 28 -13.00 24.94 1.95
C LEU A 28 -12.46 24.44 3.29
N SER A 29 -12.73 23.18 3.63
CA SER A 29 -12.12 22.55 4.82
C SER A 29 -10.59 22.47 4.72
N SER A 30 -10.05 22.34 3.50
CA SER A 30 -8.61 22.42 3.29
C SER A 30 -8.03 23.80 3.63
N LEU A 31 -8.79 24.86 3.37
CA LEU A 31 -8.32 26.24 3.47
C LEU A 31 -8.53 26.88 4.86
N MET A 32 -9.16 26.19 5.82
CA MET A 32 -9.57 26.78 7.11
C MET A 32 -9.05 26.01 8.34
N PRO A 33 -8.61 26.69 9.42
CA PRO A 33 -8.22 26.04 10.67
C PRO A 33 -9.38 25.29 11.36
N ARG A 34 -9.12 24.06 11.84
CA ARG A 34 -10.10 23.17 12.52
C ARG A 34 -10.97 23.84 13.60
N ARG A 35 -10.42 24.82 14.33
CA ARG A 35 -11.14 25.55 15.39
C ARG A 35 -12.37 26.33 14.89
N ARG A 36 -12.40 26.70 13.61
CA ARG A 36 -13.52 27.42 13.00
C ARG A 36 -14.61 26.50 12.45
N TRP A 37 -14.35 25.20 12.37
CA TRP A 37 -15.23 24.26 11.67
C TRP A 37 -16.53 24.00 12.43
N VAL A 38 -16.47 23.86 13.76
CA VAL A 38 -17.66 23.69 14.62
C VAL A 38 -18.61 24.89 14.52
N LYS A 39 -18.08 26.06 14.16
CA LYS A 39 -18.87 27.30 13.99
C LYS A 39 -19.45 27.49 12.59
N ILE A 40 -18.85 26.87 11.56
CA ILE A 40 -19.17 27.14 10.14
C ILE A 40 -19.91 25.97 9.49
N PHE A 41 -19.56 24.72 9.83
CA PHE A 41 -20.14 23.54 9.21
C PHE A 41 -21.16 22.86 10.13
N SER A 42 -22.41 22.78 9.69
CA SER A 42 -23.47 21.99 10.37
C SER A 42 -23.40 20.49 10.00
N ILE A 43 -22.20 19.99 9.68
CA ILE A 43 -21.97 18.72 9.00
C ILE A 43 -21.28 17.75 9.97
N SER A 44 -21.68 16.48 9.94
CA SER A 44 -21.01 15.44 10.71
C SER A 44 -19.52 15.34 10.32
N PRO A 45 -18.58 15.28 11.29
CA PRO A 45 -17.16 15.07 11.01
C PRO A 45 -16.87 13.85 10.11
N ALA A 46 -17.69 12.79 10.22
CA ALA A 46 -17.56 11.60 9.39
C ALA A 46 -17.86 11.87 7.90
N ALA A 47 -18.84 12.73 7.61
CA ALA A 47 -19.18 13.12 6.24
C ALA A 47 -18.05 13.97 5.63
N LEU A 48 -17.46 14.87 6.42
CA LEU A 48 -16.33 15.69 5.98
C LEU A 48 -15.10 14.84 5.64
N LEU A 49 -14.76 13.85 6.49
CA LEU A 49 -13.69 12.88 6.23
C LEU A 49 -13.94 12.07 4.96
N ALA A 50 -15.19 11.62 4.74
CA ALA A 50 -15.55 10.89 3.54
C ALA A 50 -15.40 11.75 2.27
N TRP A 51 -15.78 13.03 2.31
CA TRP A 51 -15.66 13.93 1.16
C TRP A 51 -14.21 14.31 0.87
N HIS A 52 -13.41 14.58 1.90
CA HIS A 52 -11.97 14.82 1.75
C HIS A 52 -11.27 13.62 1.09
N ARG A 53 -11.56 12.38 1.54
CA ARG A 53 -11.01 11.18 0.90
C ARG A 53 -11.41 11.03 -0.56
N LYS A 54 -12.66 11.34 -0.91
CA LYS A 54 -13.14 11.32 -2.29
C LYS A 54 -12.42 12.37 -3.15
N LEU A 55 -12.23 13.58 -2.61
CA LEU A 55 -11.45 14.63 -3.27
C LEU A 55 -10.00 14.19 -3.51
N ALA A 56 -9.33 13.70 -2.47
CA ALA A 56 -7.96 13.23 -2.56
C ALA A 56 -7.79 12.10 -3.60
N ALA A 57 -8.71 11.13 -3.61
CA ALA A 57 -8.70 10.05 -4.61
C ALA A 57 -8.82 10.58 -6.05
N ASN A 58 -9.67 11.60 -6.27
CA ASN A 58 -9.85 12.20 -7.59
C ASN A 58 -8.64 13.04 -8.04
N THR A 59 -7.99 13.78 -7.13
CA THR A 59 -6.79 14.58 -7.44
C THR A 59 -5.65 13.71 -7.96
N TRP A 60 -5.53 12.49 -7.44
CA TRP A 60 -4.48 11.54 -7.79
C TRP A 60 -4.97 10.42 -8.73
N ASP A 61 -6.15 10.58 -9.36
CA ASP A 61 -6.64 9.63 -10.34
C ASP A 61 -5.93 9.83 -11.69
N TYR A 62 -4.96 8.95 -11.97
CA TYR A 62 -4.24 8.91 -13.24
C TYR A 62 -4.78 7.83 -14.19
N SER A 63 -5.95 7.25 -13.92
CA SER A 63 -6.55 6.20 -14.76
C SER A 63 -6.65 6.61 -16.24
N ARG A 64 -6.97 7.88 -16.50
CA ARG A 64 -7.04 8.46 -17.85
C ARG A 64 -5.70 8.54 -18.60
N ARG A 65 -4.57 8.46 -17.88
CA ARG A 65 -3.21 8.45 -18.47
C ARG A 65 -2.68 7.03 -18.70
N ARG A 66 -3.44 6.00 -18.31
CA ARG A 66 -3.04 4.60 -18.46
C ARG A 66 -3.13 4.21 -19.93
N ARG A 67 -1.98 3.92 -20.54
CA ARG A 67 -1.93 3.34 -21.89
C ARG A 67 -2.60 1.94 -21.87
N PRO A 68 -3.21 1.50 -22.98
CA PRO A 68 -3.69 0.13 -23.12
C PRO A 68 -2.58 -0.83 -22.71
N GLY A 69 -2.91 -1.77 -21.82
CA GLY A 69 -1.97 -2.83 -21.43
C GLY A 69 -1.62 -3.71 -22.63
N ARG A 70 -0.61 -4.57 -22.46
CA ARG A 70 -0.27 -5.60 -23.45
C ARG A 70 -1.56 -6.30 -23.93
N PRO A 71 -1.79 -6.44 -25.25
CA PRO A 71 -2.94 -7.14 -25.77
C PRO A 71 -3.12 -8.48 -25.07
N SER A 72 -4.36 -8.84 -24.73
CA SER A 72 -4.65 -10.14 -24.13
C SER A 72 -4.09 -11.25 -25.04
N THR A 73 -3.51 -12.27 -24.45
CA THR A 73 -3.13 -13.49 -25.16
C THR A 73 -4.33 -14.00 -25.96
N ALA A 74 -4.10 -14.46 -27.20
CA ALA A 74 -5.15 -14.97 -28.07
C ALA A 74 -6.00 -16.03 -27.36
N ALA A 75 -7.34 -15.94 -27.51
CA ALA A 75 -8.29 -16.78 -26.80
C ALA A 75 -8.03 -18.29 -27.00
N ALA A 76 -7.57 -18.69 -28.18
CA ALA A 76 -7.18 -20.07 -28.49
C ALA A 76 -6.04 -20.60 -27.60
N VAL A 77 -5.00 -19.79 -27.39
CA VAL A 77 -3.87 -20.14 -26.51
C VAL A 77 -4.33 -20.22 -25.06
N LYS A 78 -5.22 -19.32 -24.64
CA LYS A 78 -5.81 -19.34 -23.29
C LYS A 78 -6.62 -20.62 -23.07
N ALA A 79 -7.47 -20.98 -24.02
CA ALA A 79 -8.29 -22.20 -23.95
C ALA A 79 -7.41 -23.46 -23.91
N LEU A 80 -6.35 -23.51 -24.73
CA LEU A 80 -5.42 -24.63 -24.75
C LEU A 80 -4.67 -24.78 -23.41
N VAL A 81 -4.17 -23.68 -22.85
CA VAL A 81 -3.52 -23.69 -21.52
C VAL A 81 -4.45 -24.24 -20.44
N LEU A 82 -5.71 -23.78 -20.42
CA LEU A 82 -6.69 -24.21 -19.41
C LEU A 82 -7.08 -25.68 -19.59
N ARG A 83 -7.24 -26.14 -20.83
CA ARG A 83 -7.50 -27.55 -21.14
C ARG A 83 -6.34 -28.43 -20.70
N MET A 84 -5.10 -28.07 -21.03
CA MET A 84 -3.91 -28.84 -20.61
C MET A 84 -3.78 -28.92 -19.09
N ALA A 85 -4.17 -27.87 -18.37
CA ALA A 85 -4.20 -27.86 -16.91
C ALA A 85 -5.33 -28.72 -16.32
N ALA A 86 -6.51 -28.72 -16.94
CA ALA A 86 -7.64 -29.56 -16.53
C ALA A 86 -7.36 -31.05 -16.77
N ASP A 87 -6.79 -31.37 -17.94
CA ASP A 87 -6.46 -32.75 -18.33
C ASP A 87 -5.26 -33.30 -17.53
N ASN A 88 -4.42 -32.44 -16.95
CA ASN A 88 -3.20 -32.83 -16.24
C ASN A 88 -3.05 -32.11 -14.89
N PRO A 89 -3.78 -32.53 -13.83
CA PRO A 89 -3.82 -31.82 -12.53
C PRO A 89 -2.46 -31.68 -11.81
N VAL A 90 -1.49 -32.50 -12.17
CA VAL A 90 -0.14 -32.53 -11.55
C VAL A 90 0.84 -31.58 -12.26
N TRP A 91 0.48 -31.02 -13.41
CA TRP A 91 1.38 -30.19 -14.21
C TRP A 91 1.44 -28.75 -13.69
N GLY A 92 2.66 -28.27 -13.42
CA GLY A 92 2.91 -26.85 -13.14
C GLY A 92 3.00 -26.00 -14.42
N HIS A 93 2.85 -24.68 -14.28
CA HIS A 93 2.90 -23.73 -15.41
C HIS A 93 4.15 -23.86 -16.30
N ARG A 94 5.32 -24.21 -15.74
CA ARG A 94 6.56 -24.45 -16.51
C ARG A 94 6.48 -25.69 -17.38
N ARG A 95 5.79 -26.74 -16.92
CA ARG A 95 5.60 -27.97 -17.69
C ARG A 95 4.63 -27.72 -18.85
N ILE A 96 3.50 -27.07 -18.58
CA ILE A 96 2.53 -26.66 -19.61
C ILE A 96 3.19 -25.75 -20.65
N HIS A 97 4.02 -24.79 -20.22
CA HIS A 97 4.83 -23.98 -21.12
C HIS A 97 5.74 -24.83 -22.03
N GLY A 98 6.49 -25.78 -21.45
CA GLY A 98 7.38 -26.64 -22.23
C GLY A 98 6.65 -27.45 -23.30
N GLU A 99 5.45 -27.97 -22.99
CA GLU A 99 4.63 -28.66 -23.98
C GLU A 99 4.04 -27.70 -25.04
N LEU A 100 3.67 -26.48 -24.67
CA LEU A 100 3.25 -25.45 -25.64
C LEU A 100 4.37 -25.04 -26.59
N THR A 101 5.60 -24.91 -26.09
CA THR A 101 6.78 -24.64 -26.93
C THR A 101 7.02 -25.78 -27.91
N ARG A 102 6.87 -27.04 -27.49
CA ARG A 102 6.96 -28.22 -28.36
C ARG A 102 5.89 -28.24 -29.44
N LEU A 103 4.69 -27.74 -29.14
CA LEU A 103 3.59 -27.60 -30.10
C LEU A 103 3.71 -26.36 -31.01
N GLY A 104 4.83 -25.62 -30.94
CA GLY A 104 5.11 -24.47 -31.82
C GLY A 104 4.53 -23.13 -31.34
N TYR A 105 3.99 -23.05 -30.11
CA TYR A 105 3.44 -21.80 -29.59
C TYR A 105 4.52 -20.92 -28.96
N ALA A 106 4.70 -19.71 -29.50
CA ALA A 106 5.60 -18.68 -28.96
C ALA A 106 4.96 -17.95 -27.76
N VAL A 107 4.98 -18.59 -26.59
CA VAL A 107 4.36 -18.07 -25.36
C VAL A 107 5.37 -18.12 -24.23
N ALA A 108 5.56 -17.01 -23.50
CA ALA A 108 6.43 -17.01 -22.32
C ALA A 108 5.82 -17.79 -21.15
N ALA A 109 6.65 -18.45 -20.33
CA ALA A 109 6.19 -19.18 -19.14
C ALA A 109 5.38 -18.32 -18.15
N SER A 110 5.69 -17.01 -18.07
CA SER A 110 4.94 -16.04 -17.28
C SER A 110 3.53 -15.79 -17.81
N THR A 111 3.31 -15.91 -19.12
CA THR A 111 1.99 -15.80 -19.74
C THR A 111 1.12 -17.00 -19.36
N VAL A 112 1.66 -18.21 -19.39
CA VAL A 112 0.98 -19.44 -18.94
C VAL A 112 0.60 -19.33 -17.46
N TRP A 113 1.53 -18.86 -16.63
CA TRP A 113 1.26 -18.57 -15.22
C TRP A 113 0.09 -17.59 -15.01
N ASN A 114 0.08 -16.48 -15.75
CA ASN A 114 -0.97 -15.48 -15.63
C ASN A 114 -2.34 -16.01 -16.06
N ILE A 115 -2.40 -16.86 -17.09
CA ILE A 115 -3.64 -17.49 -17.56
C ILE A 115 -4.21 -18.40 -16.46
N LEU A 116 -3.39 -19.27 -15.87
CA LEU A 116 -3.82 -20.18 -14.81
C LEU A 116 -4.28 -19.41 -13.56
N LYS A 117 -3.51 -18.38 -13.16
CA LYS A 117 -3.85 -17.52 -12.03
C LYS A 117 -5.19 -16.78 -12.23
N GLN A 118 -5.46 -16.27 -13.43
CA GLN A 118 -6.74 -15.62 -13.75
C GLN A 118 -7.93 -16.59 -13.74
N ALA A 119 -7.69 -17.86 -14.02
CA ALA A 119 -8.71 -18.91 -13.95
C ALA A 119 -8.85 -19.54 -12.55
N GLY A 120 -8.12 -19.04 -11.55
CA GLY A 120 -8.14 -19.58 -10.19
C GLY A 120 -7.45 -20.93 -10.03
N ILE A 121 -6.66 -21.37 -11.01
CA ILE A 121 -5.89 -22.62 -10.94
C ILE A 121 -4.57 -22.33 -10.23
N ASP A 122 -4.47 -22.79 -8.99
CA ASP A 122 -3.25 -22.66 -8.19
C ASP A 122 -2.11 -23.52 -8.77
N PRO A 123 -0.84 -23.11 -8.59
CA PRO A 123 0.29 -23.92 -9.04
C PRO A 123 0.22 -25.32 -8.43
N ALA A 124 0.48 -26.33 -9.26
CA ALA A 124 0.63 -27.71 -8.81
C ALA A 124 1.52 -27.79 -7.54
N PRO A 125 1.14 -28.62 -6.55
CA PRO A 125 1.85 -28.70 -5.27
C PRO A 125 3.35 -28.94 -5.50
N ARG A 126 4.18 -28.11 -4.85
CA ARG A 126 5.64 -28.27 -4.90
C ARG A 126 6.00 -29.62 -4.30
N ARG A 127 6.78 -30.43 -5.03
CA ARG A 127 7.21 -31.77 -4.61
C ARG A 127 8.31 -31.79 -3.53
N SER A 128 8.87 -30.63 -3.16
CA SER A 128 9.86 -30.53 -2.09
C SER A 128 9.97 -29.11 -1.52
N GLY A 129 10.10 -29.04 -0.20
CA GLY A 129 10.33 -27.81 0.56
C GLY A 129 9.09 -27.27 1.30
N PRO A 130 9.30 -26.49 2.38
CA PRO A 130 8.21 -25.89 3.15
C PRO A 130 7.38 -24.95 2.27
N THR A 131 6.08 -24.87 2.54
CA THR A 131 5.22 -23.84 1.93
C THR A 131 5.77 -22.45 2.25
N GLY A 132 5.50 -21.45 1.41
CA GLY A 132 5.96 -20.08 1.67
C GLY A 132 5.51 -19.54 3.04
N LYS A 133 4.35 -20.00 3.54
CA LYS A 133 3.87 -19.71 4.90
C LYS A 133 4.77 -20.37 5.96
N GLN A 134 5.09 -21.65 5.81
CA GLN A 134 5.98 -22.37 6.72
C GLN A 134 7.41 -21.79 6.71
N PHE A 135 7.94 -21.41 5.55
CA PHE A 135 9.25 -20.75 5.45
C PHE A 135 9.24 -19.39 6.15
N LEU A 136 8.25 -18.54 5.87
CA LEU A 136 8.14 -17.23 6.52
C LEU A 136 7.89 -17.37 8.02
N SER A 137 7.13 -18.37 8.48
CA SER A 137 6.94 -18.64 9.90
C SER A 137 8.23 -19.12 10.57
N ALA A 138 8.99 -20.00 9.93
CA ALA A 138 10.25 -20.52 10.47
C ALA A 138 11.38 -19.47 10.48
N GLN A 139 11.29 -18.45 9.64
CA GLN A 139 12.31 -17.40 9.50
C GLN A 139 11.84 -16.03 10.03
N ALA A 140 10.60 -15.92 10.53
CA ALA A 140 10.00 -14.65 10.94
C ALA A 140 10.82 -13.90 12.01
N GLU A 141 11.56 -14.65 12.84
CA GLU A 141 12.45 -14.10 13.89
C GLU A 141 13.57 -13.24 13.33
N HIS A 142 13.95 -13.46 12.07
CA HIS A 142 15.09 -12.82 11.43
C HIS A 142 14.70 -11.88 10.29
N ILE A 143 13.41 -11.54 10.16
CA ILE A 143 12.88 -10.78 9.02
C ILE A 143 12.25 -9.47 9.48
N VAL A 144 12.65 -8.39 8.83
CA VAL A 144 11.95 -7.10 8.84
C VAL A 144 11.47 -6.76 7.44
N ALA A 145 10.38 -6.01 7.34
CA ALA A 145 9.88 -5.48 6.08
C ALA A 145 9.78 -3.96 6.15
N VAL A 146 10.17 -3.27 5.09
CA VAL A 146 10.05 -1.80 4.99
C VAL A 146 9.13 -1.43 3.84
N ASP A 147 8.28 -0.44 4.09
CA ASP A 147 7.34 0.05 3.10
C ASP A 147 6.98 1.53 3.35
N PHE A 148 6.45 2.18 2.33
CA PHE A 148 5.89 3.52 2.41
C PHE A 148 4.38 3.48 2.52
N LEU A 149 3.85 4.22 3.50
CA LEU A 149 2.44 4.64 3.49
C LEU A 149 2.36 6.12 3.17
N HIS A 150 1.24 6.55 2.60
CA HIS A 150 1.01 7.96 2.28
C HIS A 150 -0.36 8.42 2.75
N VAL A 151 -0.43 9.70 3.11
CA VAL A 151 -1.67 10.39 3.48
C VAL A 151 -1.73 11.74 2.78
N ASP A 152 -2.92 12.10 2.32
CA ASP A 152 -3.19 13.42 1.78
C ASP A 152 -3.61 14.34 2.93
N THR A 153 -2.90 15.46 3.08
CA THR A 153 -3.20 16.49 4.08
C THR A 153 -4.53 17.18 3.81
N ILE A 154 -4.97 18.03 4.75
CA ILE A 154 -6.08 18.95 4.53
C ILE A 154 -5.93 19.68 3.19
N ASN A 155 -4.75 20.20 2.86
CA ASN A 155 -4.45 20.94 1.62
C ASN A 155 -4.24 20.03 0.40
N LEU A 156 -4.60 18.76 0.47
CA LEU A 156 -4.41 17.74 -0.58
C LEU A 156 -2.94 17.53 -0.99
N LYS A 157 -1.99 18.05 -0.22
CA LYS A 157 -0.57 17.72 -0.35
C LYS A 157 -0.33 16.32 0.19
N ARG A 158 0.28 15.45 -0.61
CA ARG A 158 0.65 14.09 -0.23
C ARG A 158 1.90 14.09 0.64
N ILE A 159 1.85 13.34 1.73
CA ILE A 159 2.98 13.10 2.63
C ILE A 159 3.17 11.60 2.75
N TYR A 160 4.42 11.17 2.78
CA TYR A 160 4.85 9.79 2.91
C TYR A 160 5.44 9.55 4.30
N ALA A 161 5.18 8.38 4.85
CA ALA A 161 5.83 7.88 6.04
C ALA A 161 6.48 6.54 5.72
N LEU A 162 7.77 6.43 6.05
CA LEU A 162 8.56 5.22 5.92
C LEU A 162 8.41 4.40 7.21
N VAL A 163 7.92 3.17 7.08
CA VAL A 163 7.71 2.28 8.22
C VAL A 163 8.48 0.98 8.04
N LEU A 164 9.02 0.47 9.15
CA LEU A 164 9.68 -0.83 9.22
C LEU A 164 8.90 -1.73 10.18
N LEU A 165 8.51 -2.90 9.73
CA LEU A 165 7.78 -3.89 10.50
C LEU A 165 8.67 -5.10 10.78
N GLU A 166 8.83 -5.45 12.05
CA GLU A 166 9.37 -6.74 12.47
C GLU A 166 8.34 -7.86 12.27
N HIS A 167 8.69 -8.92 11.54
CA HIS A 167 7.74 -9.99 11.21
C HIS A 167 7.27 -10.80 12.42
N ARG A 168 8.17 -11.05 13.39
CA ARG A 168 7.90 -11.83 14.60
C ARG A 168 7.05 -11.06 15.60
N SER A 169 7.58 -9.95 16.10
CA SER A 169 7.00 -9.13 17.17
C SER A 169 5.79 -8.32 16.68
N ARG A 170 5.69 -8.08 15.36
CA ARG A 170 4.76 -7.11 14.75
C ARG A 170 4.98 -5.68 15.20
N ARG A 171 6.11 -5.40 15.86
CA ARG A 171 6.52 -4.05 16.20
C ARG A 171 6.78 -3.27 14.92
N THR A 172 6.19 -2.09 14.84
CA THR A 172 6.34 -1.21 13.70
C THR A 172 7.07 0.05 14.13
N HIS A 173 8.13 0.38 13.41
CA HIS A 173 8.98 1.53 13.65
C HIS A 173 8.71 2.59 12.58
N LEU A 174 8.59 3.84 13.00
CA LEU A 174 8.51 4.99 12.10
C LEU A 174 9.92 5.52 11.83
N LEU A 175 10.43 5.30 10.63
CA LEU A 175 11.78 5.76 10.25
C LEU A 175 11.78 7.25 9.90
N GLY A 176 10.69 7.74 9.32
CA GLY A 176 10.59 9.15 8.97
C GLY A 176 9.30 9.53 8.25
N VAL A 177 9.05 10.83 8.17
CA VAL A 177 7.91 11.43 7.45
C VAL A 177 8.43 12.56 6.55
N THR A 178 7.96 12.60 5.30
CA THR A 178 8.36 13.62 4.31
C THR A 178 7.30 13.81 3.23
N ALA A 179 7.17 15.02 2.70
CA ALA A 179 6.45 15.24 1.44
C ALA A 179 7.24 14.79 0.20
N ASN A 180 8.56 14.70 0.30
CA ASN A 180 9.47 14.47 -0.82
C ASN A 180 10.34 13.23 -0.53
N PRO A 181 9.82 12.01 -0.78
CA PRO A 181 10.53 10.76 -0.48
C PRO A 181 11.59 10.49 -1.56
N THR A 182 12.70 11.21 -1.53
CA THR A 182 13.84 10.96 -2.42
C THR A 182 14.65 9.75 -1.92
N GLY A 183 15.47 9.16 -2.80
CA GLY A 183 16.38 8.08 -2.40
C GLY A 183 17.36 8.50 -1.30
N GLU A 184 17.91 9.71 -1.40
CA GLU A 184 18.81 10.30 -0.39
C GLU A 184 18.12 10.45 0.96
N TRP A 185 16.90 11.00 0.96
CA TRP A 185 16.12 11.13 2.18
C TRP A 185 15.81 9.76 2.79
N THR A 186 15.47 8.78 1.96
CA THR A 186 15.11 7.41 2.38
C THR A 186 16.31 6.71 3.03
N ALA A 187 17.51 6.83 2.43
CA ALA A 187 18.75 6.34 3.02
C ALA A 187 19.07 7.05 4.34
N GLN A 188 18.89 8.37 4.42
CA GLN A 188 19.14 9.10 5.66
C GLN A 188 18.17 8.72 6.78
N ALA A 189 16.89 8.49 6.46
CA ALA A 189 15.90 8.00 7.43
C ALA A 189 16.32 6.63 7.99
N ALA A 190 16.86 5.74 7.15
CA ALA A 190 17.41 4.47 7.60
C ALA A 190 18.64 4.64 8.51
N ARG A 191 19.56 5.55 8.18
CA ARG A 191 20.73 5.83 9.05
C ARG A 191 20.32 6.34 10.41
N ASN A 192 19.39 7.29 10.43
CA ASN A 192 18.88 7.85 11.69
C ASN A 192 18.23 6.78 12.57
N PHE A 193 17.56 5.80 11.95
CA PHE A 193 16.97 4.69 12.69
C PHE A 193 18.02 3.83 13.41
N PHE A 194 19.12 3.49 12.73
CA PHE A 194 20.20 2.69 13.33
C PHE A 194 21.04 3.45 14.37
N MET A 195 20.89 4.76 14.52
CA MET A 195 21.54 5.50 15.62
C MET A 195 20.96 5.14 16.98
N ASP A 196 19.65 4.88 17.04
CA ASP A 196 18.91 4.67 18.29
C ASP A 196 18.36 3.24 18.43
N THR A 197 18.54 2.39 17.42
CA THR A 197 17.96 1.03 17.38
C THR A 197 18.95 0.02 16.85
N ASP A 198 19.18 -1.05 17.63
CA ASP A 198 19.94 -2.21 17.21
C ASP A 198 19.01 -3.32 16.69
N MET A 199 19.46 -4.01 15.63
CA MET A 199 18.74 -5.08 14.94
C MET A 199 19.60 -6.35 14.82
N THR A 200 20.50 -6.59 15.77
CA THR A 200 21.48 -7.71 15.79
C THR A 200 20.88 -9.09 15.51
N ASN A 201 19.61 -9.33 15.87
CA ASN A 201 18.93 -10.61 15.67
C ASN A 201 18.20 -10.73 14.31
N ILE A 202 18.24 -9.68 13.49
CA ILE A 202 17.58 -9.63 12.18
C ILE A 202 18.60 -9.89 11.08
N THR A 203 18.29 -10.81 10.17
CA THR A 203 19.17 -11.21 9.07
C THR A 203 18.70 -10.70 7.72
N PHE A 204 17.39 -10.49 7.54
CA PHE A 204 16.81 -10.17 6.24
C PHE A 204 15.91 -8.92 6.30
N LEU A 205 16.14 -8.00 5.37
CA LEU A 205 15.22 -6.92 5.06
C LEU A 205 14.41 -7.27 3.81
N ILE A 206 13.09 -7.16 3.87
CA ILE A 206 12.20 -7.26 2.72
C ILE A 206 11.73 -5.85 2.34
N ARG A 207 11.83 -5.50 1.06
CA ARG A 207 11.26 -4.25 0.53
C ARG A 207 10.61 -4.46 -0.82
N ASP A 208 9.81 -3.50 -1.28
CA ASP A 208 9.33 -3.48 -2.65
C ASP A 208 10.41 -2.94 -3.62
N ARG A 209 10.04 -2.73 -4.89
CA ARG A 209 10.95 -2.16 -5.91
C ARG A 209 10.65 -0.69 -6.22
N ALA A 210 10.06 0.06 -5.29
CA ALA A 210 9.79 1.48 -5.52
C ALA A 210 11.11 2.25 -5.72
N GLY A 211 11.06 3.28 -6.58
CA GLY A 211 12.24 4.05 -6.97
C GLY A 211 12.89 4.85 -5.83
N GLN A 212 12.21 4.97 -4.69
CA GLN A 212 12.77 5.59 -3.48
C GLN A 212 13.79 4.68 -2.77
N PHE A 213 13.72 3.36 -2.98
CA PHE A 213 14.65 2.39 -2.42
C PHE A 213 15.86 2.19 -3.31
N THR A 214 16.82 3.12 -3.18
CA THR A 214 18.07 3.16 -3.93
C THR A 214 19.12 2.20 -3.36
N ASP A 215 20.22 2.01 -4.09
CA ASP A 215 21.34 1.20 -3.59
C ASP A 215 21.96 1.82 -2.33
N ALA A 216 21.99 3.14 -2.21
CA ALA A 216 22.43 3.83 -0.99
C ALA A 216 21.56 3.48 0.23
N PHE A 217 20.27 3.24 0.04
CA PHE A 217 19.41 2.72 1.11
C PHE A 217 19.74 1.27 1.44
N ASP A 218 19.93 0.43 0.42
CA ASP A 218 20.28 -0.98 0.62
C ASP A 218 21.63 -1.13 1.38
N THR A 219 22.61 -0.25 1.11
CA THR A 219 23.91 -0.21 1.80
C THR A 219 23.77 0.04 3.29
N VAL A 220 22.89 0.95 3.74
CA VAL A 220 22.71 1.24 5.17
C VAL A 220 22.33 0.00 5.97
N PHE A 221 21.45 -0.84 5.40
CA PHE A 221 21.06 -2.09 6.04
C PHE A 221 22.13 -3.18 5.90
N ALA A 222 22.86 -3.22 4.78
CA ALA A 222 23.97 -4.14 4.59
C ALA A 222 25.11 -3.89 5.59
N ASP A 223 25.44 -2.62 5.85
CA ASP A 223 26.44 -2.22 6.84
C ASP A 223 26.02 -2.60 8.27
N ALA A 224 24.72 -2.63 8.53
CA ALA A 224 24.13 -3.16 9.77
C ALA A 224 24.05 -4.70 9.81
N GLY A 225 24.55 -5.41 8.79
CA GLY A 225 24.57 -6.87 8.72
C GLY A 225 23.33 -7.53 8.12
N LEU A 226 22.37 -6.75 7.62
CA LEU A 226 21.13 -7.28 7.03
C LEU A 226 21.28 -7.53 5.53
N ARG A 227 20.76 -8.68 5.07
CA ARG A 227 20.65 -8.99 3.66
C ARG A 227 19.35 -8.42 3.09
N VAL A 228 19.45 -7.52 2.12
CA VAL A 228 18.30 -6.91 1.45
C VAL A 228 17.71 -7.84 0.39
N LEU A 229 16.42 -8.13 0.51
CA LEU A 229 15.61 -8.94 -0.38
C LEU A 229 14.55 -8.08 -1.06
N LYS A 230 14.65 -7.94 -2.38
CA LYS A 230 13.68 -7.21 -3.20
C LYS A 230 12.49 -8.14 -3.50
N SER A 231 11.28 -7.73 -3.10
CA SER A 231 10.06 -8.52 -3.32
C SER A 231 9.90 -8.87 -4.80
N PRO A 232 9.59 -10.13 -5.19
CA PRO A 232 9.39 -10.50 -6.59
C PRO A 232 8.30 -9.64 -7.26
N PRO A 233 8.41 -9.32 -8.56
CA PRO A 233 7.40 -8.50 -9.22
C PRO A 233 6.04 -9.18 -9.07
N GLN A 234 5.05 -8.47 -8.53
CA GLN A 234 3.66 -8.94 -8.39
C GLN A 234 3.42 -10.09 -7.38
N VAL A 235 4.32 -10.28 -6.39
CA VAL A 235 4.10 -11.23 -5.29
C VAL A 235 4.05 -10.48 -3.94
N LEU A 236 2.85 -10.01 -3.57
CA LEU A 236 2.57 -9.29 -2.32
C LEU A 236 2.73 -10.15 -1.04
N LYS A 237 2.87 -11.48 -1.15
CA LYS A 237 2.79 -12.37 0.03
C LYS A 237 3.92 -12.15 1.05
N ALA A 238 5.09 -11.70 0.61
CA ALA A 238 6.22 -11.42 1.50
C ALA A 238 5.99 -10.14 2.34
N ASN A 239 5.34 -9.13 1.75
CA ASN A 239 5.03 -7.85 2.43
C ASN A 239 3.62 -7.82 3.04
N ALA A 240 2.85 -8.91 2.95
CA ALA A 240 1.46 -8.97 3.36
C ALA A 240 1.24 -8.60 4.85
N HIS A 241 2.27 -8.73 5.69
CA HIS A 241 2.22 -8.26 7.08
C HIS A 241 2.35 -6.74 7.19
N CYS A 242 3.28 -6.12 6.47
CA CYS A 242 3.39 -4.67 6.42
C CYS A 242 2.15 -4.05 5.79
N GLU A 243 1.68 -4.60 4.67
CA GLU A 243 0.45 -4.13 4.00
C GLU A 243 -0.78 -4.21 4.91
N ARG A 244 -0.92 -5.31 5.67
CA ARG A 244 -2.02 -5.47 6.63
C ARG A 244 -1.93 -4.44 7.74
N MET A 245 -0.74 -4.21 8.28
CA MET A 245 -0.49 -3.20 9.30
C MET A 245 -0.80 -1.80 8.77
N ILE A 246 -0.29 -1.43 7.59
CA ILE A 246 -0.63 -0.15 6.93
C ILE A 246 -2.15 -0.02 6.74
N GLY A 247 -2.85 -1.09 6.38
CA GLY A 247 -4.30 -1.12 6.31
C GLY A 247 -4.98 -0.85 7.66
N THR A 248 -4.43 -1.37 8.75
CA THR A 248 -4.91 -1.12 10.12
C THR A 248 -4.69 0.33 10.52
N LEU A 249 -3.47 0.86 10.34
CA LEU A 249 -3.15 2.29 10.55
C LEU A 249 -4.14 3.20 9.80
N ARG A 250 -4.45 2.85 8.54
CA ARG A 250 -5.44 3.62 7.77
C ARG A 250 -6.82 3.59 8.44
N ARG A 251 -7.38 2.41 8.70
CA ARG A 251 -8.74 2.27 9.23
C ARG A 251 -8.94 2.84 10.64
N GLU A 252 -7.94 2.71 11.48
CA GLU A 252 -8.03 3.07 12.90
C GLU A 252 -7.63 4.52 13.17
N LEU A 253 -6.70 5.06 12.38
CA LEU A 253 -6.12 6.36 12.63
C LEU A 253 -6.32 7.33 11.46
N LEU A 254 -5.79 7.00 10.28
CA LEU A 254 -5.64 7.97 9.18
C LEU A 254 -6.96 8.26 8.46
N ASP A 255 -7.91 7.32 8.46
CA ASP A 255 -9.27 7.52 7.93
C ASP A 255 -10.16 8.31 8.90
N ARG A 256 -9.77 8.41 10.17
CA ARG A 256 -10.55 9.05 11.24
C ARG A 256 -10.06 10.46 11.56
N MET A 257 -8.96 10.89 10.94
CA MET A 257 -8.35 12.19 11.21
C MET A 257 -7.82 12.86 9.94
N LEU A 258 -8.00 14.18 9.88
CA LEU A 258 -7.38 15.00 8.86
C LEU A 258 -5.99 15.42 9.30
N ILE A 259 -5.01 15.04 8.49
CA ILE A 259 -3.61 15.37 8.71
C ILE A 259 -3.35 16.80 8.26
N LEU A 260 -2.65 17.57 9.08
CA LEU A 260 -2.44 19.00 8.84
C LEU A 260 -1.17 19.24 8.03
N ASN A 261 -0.08 18.58 8.43
CA ASN A 261 1.25 18.70 7.85
C ASN A 261 2.13 17.53 8.32
N GLU A 262 3.39 17.52 7.90
CA GLU A 262 4.36 16.46 8.23
C GLU A 262 4.57 16.31 9.73
N ARG A 263 4.69 17.43 10.46
CA ARG A 263 4.85 17.40 11.92
C ARG A 263 3.65 16.77 12.62
N HIS A 264 2.44 17.10 12.17
CA HIS A 264 1.22 16.50 12.71
C HIS A 264 1.21 14.98 12.44
N LEU A 265 1.50 14.56 11.20
CA LEU A 265 1.54 13.13 10.86
C LEU A 265 2.58 12.38 11.68
N ARG A 266 3.80 12.93 11.80
CA ARG A 266 4.88 12.33 12.59
C ARG A 266 4.43 12.14 14.03
N ARG A 267 3.94 13.18 14.69
CA ARG A 267 3.49 13.09 16.09
C ARG A 267 2.39 12.04 16.27
N THR A 268 1.40 12.04 15.39
CA THR A 268 0.30 11.08 15.47
C THR A 268 0.77 9.64 15.27
N LEU A 269 1.61 9.39 14.26
CA LEU A 269 2.12 8.05 14.01
C LEU A 269 3.02 7.58 15.16
N THR A 270 3.92 8.44 15.67
CA THR A 270 4.74 8.12 16.83
C THR A 270 3.88 7.72 18.03
N GLN A 271 2.86 8.51 18.38
CA GLN A 271 1.97 8.22 19.51
C GLN A 271 1.13 6.94 19.35
N TYR A 272 0.83 6.52 18.12
CA TYR A 272 0.07 5.29 17.88
C TYR A 272 0.97 4.05 17.87
N LEU A 273 2.26 4.22 17.56
CA LEU A 273 3.23 3.13 17.43
C LEU A 273 4.06 2.87 18.70
N GLU A 274 4.00 3.78 19.68
CA GLU A 274 4.44 3.57 21.07
C GLU A 274 3.54 2.53 21.78
#